data_AF-A0A256GHD3-F1
#
_entry.id   AF-A0A256GHD3-F1
#
_cell.length_a   1.000
_cell.length_b   1.000
_cell.length_c   1.000
_cell.angle_alpha   90.00
_cell.angle_beta   90.00
_cell.angle_gamma   90.00
#
_symmetry.space_group_name_H-M   'P 1'
#
loop_
_entity.id
_entity.type
_entity.pdbx_description
1 polymer ?
#
loop_
_entity_poly.entity_id
_entity_poly.type
_entity_poly.pdbx_seq_one_letter_code
_entity_poly.pdbx_strand_id
1 'polypeptide(L)'
;MDAYLLDTTVLSIYLDPTHPLHAEKSQSLNALPAEAPRFVSTVALAELAFGTRLAAVIGKGNLPALDAMLAEARTYAVLDLTHHTAAAYADLKARIAQKYLAKVLRKDRPKYIEEWVDKATGKKLGVDENDLWMCAQAKERELVFVTADARMKRIPDADDEVRMLIV
;
A
#
# COMPACT_ATOMS: atom_id res chain seq x y z
N MET A 1 -6.99 -21.10 1.31
CA MET A 1 -7.82 -19.99 1.83
C MET A 1 -7.00 -18.73 1.63
N ASP A 2 -7.63 -17.63 1.21
CA ASP A 2 -6.91 -16.37 1.01
C ASP A 2 -6.56 -15.72 2.34
N ALA A 3 -5.49 -14.94 2.33
CA ALA A 3 -5.10 -14.05 3.40
C ALA A 3 -4.88 -12.64 2.83
N TYR A 4 -5.09 -11.63 3.67
CA TYR A 4 -5.26 -10.25 3.22
C TYR A 4 -4.23 -9.32 3.87
N LEU A 5 -3.59 -8.46 3.07
CA LEU A 5 -2.76 -7.36 3.56
C LEU A 5 -3.53 -6.06 3.42
N LEU A 6 -3.88 -5.43 4.54
CA LEU A 6 -4.58 -4.14 4.55
C LEU A 6 -3.57 -3.01 4.38
N ASP A 7 -3.79 -2.16 3.39
CA ASP A 7 -3.03 -0.93 3.19
C ASP A 7 -3.49 0.17 4.16
N THR A 8 -2.77 1.30 4.16
CA THR A 8 -3.09 2.45 5.01
C THR A 8 -4.46 3.04 4.71
N THR A 9 -4.88 3.06 3.44
CA THR A 9 -6.14 3.70 3.04
C THR A 9 -7.33 2.94 3.60
N VAL A 10 -7.41 1.63 3.40
CA VAL A 10 -8.51 0.82 3.90
C VAL A 10 -8.45 0.71 5.42
N LEU A 11 -7.25 0.57 6.00
CA LEU A 11 -7.07 0.45 7.45
C LEU A 11 -7.51 1.72 8.18
N SER A 12 -7.09 2.89 7.71
CA SER A 12 -7.49 4.17 8.33
C SER A 12 -9.00 4.39 8.28
N ILE A 13 -9.65 4.07 7.15
CA ILE A 13 -11.12 4.17 7.02
C ILE A 13 -11.83 3.18 7.94
N TYR A 14 -11.35 1.94 7.99
CA TYR A 14 -11.95 0.88 8.79
C TYR A 14 -11.87 1.17 10.29
N LEU A 15 -10.79 1.81 10.74
CA LEU A 15 -10.57 2.13 12.16
C LEU A 15 -11.15 3.49 12.59
N ASP A 16 -11.65 4.30 11.66
CA ASP A 16 -12.26 5.61 11.95
C ASP A 16 -13.79 5.58 11.72
N PRO A 17 -14.60 5.43 12.77
CA PRO A 17 -16.07 5.47 12.66
C PRO A 17 -16.63 6.79 12.13
N THR A 18 -15.83 7.87 12.17
CA THR A 18 -16.23 9.20 11.69
C THR A 18 -15.90 9.41 10.21
N HIS A 19 -15.12 8.50 9.60
CA HIS A 19 -14.76 8.61 8.19
C HIS A 19 -16.03 8.44 7.31
N PRO A 20 -16.27 9.30 6.30
CA PRO A 20 -17.49 9.24 5.48
C PRO A 20 -17.72 7.89 4.78
N LEU A 21 -16.63 7.20 4.46
CA LEU A 21 -16.66 5.89 3.81
C LEU A 21 -16.62 4.71 4.80
N HIS A 22 -16.61 4.95 6.12
CA HIS A 22 -16.44 3.89 7.12
C HIS A 22 -17.48 2.79 6.95
N ALA A 23 -18.77 3.13 6.86
CA ALA A 23 -19.84 2.14 6.75
C ALA A 23 -19.70 1.26 5.49
N GLU A 24 -19.43 1.88 4.34
CA GLU A 24 -19.27 1.19 3.05
C GLU A 24 -18.05 0.25 3.06
N LYS A 25 -16.87 0.77 3.45
CA LYS A 25 -15.63 -0.03 3.41
C LYS A 25 -15.58 -1.09 4.50
N SER A 26 -16.17 -0.83 5.67
CA SER A 26 -16.38 -1.84 6.70
C SER A 26 -17.28 -2.97 6.23
N GLN A 27 -18.36 -2.67 5.48
CA GLN A 27 -19.20 -3.71 4.89
C GLN A 27 -18.40 -4.58 3.92
N SER A 28 -17.63 -3.98 3.01
CA SER A 28 -16.77 -4.72 2.06
C SER A 28 -15.73 -5.59 2.77
N LEU A 29 -15.05 -5.07 3.80
CA LEU A 29 -14.08 -5.83 4.59
C LEU A 29 -14.74 -6.95 5.41
N ASN A 30 -15.91 -6.72 5.98
CA ASN A 30 -16.64 -7.72 6.77
C ASN A 30 -17.28 -8.81 5.91
N ALA A 31 -17.39 -8.60 4.59
CA ALA A 31 -17.79 -9.63 3.64
C ALA A 31 -16.66 -10.65 3.34
N LEU A 32 -15.40 -10.32 3.68
CA LEU A 32 -14.29 -11.28 3.59
C LEU A 32 -14.50 -12.43 4.58
N PRO A 33 -14.03 -13.66 4.29
CA PRO A 33 -14.20 -14.79 5.20
C PRO A 33 -13.68 -14.49 6.60
N ALA A 34 -14.47 -14.78 7.63
CA ALA A 34 -14.16 -14.42 9.02
C ALA A 34 -12.85 -15.06 9.53
N GLU A 35 -12.58 -16.29 9.10
CA GLU A 35 -11.37 -17.04 9.46
C GLU A 35 -10.15 -16.69 8.57
N ALA A 36 -10.31 -15.80 7.58
CA ALA A 36 -9.19 -15.40 6.73
C ALA A 36 -8.23 -14.48 7.51
N PRO A 37 -6.92 -14.81 7.55
CA PRO A 37 -5.94 -13.95 8.20
C PRO A 37 -5.91 -12.55 7.58
N ARG A 38 -5.92 -11.52 8.44
CA ARG A 38 -5.75 -10.12 8.07
C ARG A 38 -4.47 -9.59 8.67
N PHE A 39 -3.61 -9.06 7.81
CA PHE A 39 -2.31 -8.52 8.16
C PHE A 39 -2.26 -7.02 7.90
N VAL A 40 -1.36 -6.34 8.60
CA VAL A 40 -1.03 -4.94 8.36
C VAL A 40 0.45 -4.84 8.01
N SER A 41 0.78 -4.02 7.01
CA SER A 41 2.18 -3.76 6.67
C SER A 41 2.84 -2.86 7.72
N THR A 42 4.10 -3.12 8.06
CA THR A 42 4.90 -2.15 8.83
C THR A 42 4.98 -0.78 8.14
N VAL A 43 4.86 -0.72 6.80
CA VAL A 43 4.82 0.54 6.05
C VAL A 43 3.52 1.28 6.35
N ALA A 44 2.38 0.59 6.36
CA ALA A 44 1.10 1.20 6.71
C ALA A 44 1.08 1.75 8.15
N LEU A 45 1.66 1.01 9.10
CA LEU A 45 1.84 1.52 10.46
C LEU A 45 2.74 2.75 10.53
N ALA A 46 3.79 2.81 9.69
CA ALA A 46 4.66 3.97 9.62
C ALA A 46 3.91 5.20 9.08
N GLU A 47 3.07 5.03 8.07
CA GLU A 47 2.23 6.11 7.51
C GLU A 47 1.20 6.62 8.52
N LEU A 48 0.48 5.73 9.20
CA LEU A 48 -0.43 6.12 10.28
C LEU A 48 0.31 6.88 11.39
N ALA A 49 1.45 6.34 11.85
CA ALA A 49 2.21 6.98 12.92
C ALA A 49 2.82 8.32 12.50
N PHE A 50 3.20 8.48 11.23
CA PHE A 50 3.61 9.77 10.68
C PHE A 50 2.44 10.77 10.70
N GLY A 51 1.26 10.36 10.22
CA GLY A 51 0.06 11.18 10.24
C GLY A 51 -0.31 11.66 11.65
N THR A 52 -0.31 10.76 12.64
CA THR A 52 -0.58 11.08 14.05
C THR A 52 0.43 12.06 14.63
N ARG A 53 1.74 11.83 14.39
CA ARG A 53 2.80 12.75 14.89
C ARG A 53 2.72 14.11 14.22
N LEU A 54 2.44 14.17 12.92
CA LEU A 54 2.29 15.43 12.20
C LEU A 54 1.09 16.21 12.71
N ALA A 55 -0.05 15.55 12.91
CA ALA A 55 -1.27 16.12 13.50
C ALA A 55 -1.00 16.77 14.87
N ALA A 56 -0.22 16.11 15.72
CA ALA A 56 0.19 16.64 17.02
C ALA A 56 1.03 17.92 16.90
N VAL A 57 1.99 17.95 15.96
CA VAL A 57 2.85 19.13 15.73
C VAL A 57 2.05 20.32 15.22
N ILE A 58 1.10 20.11 14.31
CA ILE A 58 0.33 21.20 13.69
C ILE A 58 -0.93 21.58 14.48
N GLY A 59 -1.22 20.89 15.58
CA GLY A 59 -2.40 21.14 16.41
C GLY A 59 -3.73 20.91 15.68
N LYS A 60 -3.78 19.96 14.73
CA LYS A 60 -4.99 19.63 13.97
C LYS A 60 -5.40 18.18 14.17
N GLY A 61 -6.70 17.94 14.12
CA GLY A 61 -7.29 16.61 14.25
C GLY A 61 -7.61 16.22 15.69
N ASN A 62 -8.29 15.08 15.83
CA ASN A 62 -8.63 14.51 17.13
C ASN A 62 -7.51 13.58 17.58
N LEU A 63 -6.50 14.10 18.29
CA LEU A 63 -5.32 13.32 18.70
C LEU A 63 -5.69 12.05 19.50
N PRO A 64 -6.60 12.09 20.49
CA PRO A 64 -7.06 10.86 21.15
C PRO A 64 -7.60 9.80 20.20
N ALA A 65 -8.34 10.18 19.17
CA ALA A 65 -8.85 9.24 18.17
C ALA A 65 -7.72 8.68 17.29
N LEU A 66 -6.78 9.52 16.85
CA LEU A 66 -5.63 9.09 16.05
C LEU A 66 -4.69 8.15 16.83
N ASP A 67 -4.48 8.40 18.12
CA ASP A 67 -3.71 7.52 19.00
C ASP A 67 -4.44 6.19 19.21
N ALA A 68 -5.76 6.22 19.41
CA ALA A 68 -6.57 5.00 19.52
C ALA A 68 -6.54 4.16 18.23
N MET A 69 -6.65 4.79 17.06
CA MET A 69 -6.52 4.11 15.77
C MET A 69 -5.15 3.46 15.60
N LEU A 70 -4.07 4.16 15.96
CA LEU A 70 -2.73 3.60 15.87
C LEU A 70 -2.52 2.45 16.86
N ALA A 71 -3.09 2.54 18.06
CA ALA A 71 -3.07 1.45 19.04
C ALA A 71 -3.83 0.23 18.53
N GLU A 72 -5.03 0.43 17.98
CA GLU A 72 -5.86 -0.63 17.40
C GLU A 72 -5.18 -1.29 16.19
N ALA A 73 -4.58 -0.50 15.28
CA ALA A 73 -3.83 -1.01 14.14
C ALA A 73 -2.66 -1.93 14.54
N ARG A 74 -2.05 -1.71 15.72
CA ARG A 74 -0.96 -2.54 16.26
C ARG A 74 -1.44 -3.87 16.85
N THR A 75 -2.74 -4.07 17.03
CA THR A 75 -3.29 -5.35 17.50
C THR A 75 -3.34 -6.41 16.39
N TYR A 76 -3.28 -5.99 15.13
CA TYR A 76 -3.21 -6.87 13.98
C TYR A 76 -1.85 -7.57 13.89
N ALA A 77 -1.80 -8.71 13.21
CA ALA A 77 -0.54 -9.33 12.84
C ALA A 77 0.21 -8.42 11.84
N VAL A 78 1.34 -7.87 12.27
CA VAL A 78 2.16 -6.95 11.47
C VAL A 78 3.18 -7.74 10.66
N LEU A 79 3.33 -7.39 9.38
CA LEU A 79 4.35 -7.96 8.51
C LEU A 79 5.49 -6.95 8.30
N ASP A 80 6.72 -7.41 8.51
CA ASP A 80 7.94 -6.66 8.23
C ASP A 80 8.36 -6.78 6.76
N LEU A 81 9.13 -5.80 6.29
CA LEU A 81 9.84 -5.91 5.01
C LEU A 81 11.05 -6.83 5.19
N THR A 82 11.23 -7.77 4.27
CA THR A 82 12.35 -8.71 4.26
C THR A 82 13.20 -8.52 3.00
N HIS A 83 14.32 -9.22 2.93
CA HIS A 83 15.10 -9.29 1.70
C HIS A 83 14.31 -9.92 0.54
N HIS A 84 13.36 -10.81 0.82
CA HIS A 84 12.43 -11.34 -0.19
C HIS A 84 11.45 -10.26 -0.66
N THR A 85 10.96 -9.41 0.24
CA THR A 85 10.14 -8.25 -0.14
C THR A 85 10.91 -7.30 -1.06
N ALA A 86 12.21 -7.08 -0.79
CA ALA A 86 13.06 -6.26 -1.64
C ALA A 86 13.23 -6.83 -3.06
N ALA A 87 13.36 -8.16 -3.19
CA ALA A 87 13.40 -8.82 -4.50
C ALA A 87 12.06 -8.67 -5.24
N ALA A 88 10.93 -8.95 -4.57
CA ALA A 88 9.59 -8.79 -5.14
C ALA A 88 9.32 -7.34 -5.56
N TYR A 89 9.80 -6.37 -4.79
CA TYR A 89 9.69 -4.94 -5.10
C TYR A 89 10.47 -4.56 -6.35
N ALA A 90 11.71 -5.03 -6.50
CA ALA A 90 12.53 -4.74 -7.67
C ALA A 90 11.86 -5.26 -8.95
N ASP A 91 11.35 -6.49 -8.90
CA ASP A 91 10.64 -7.11 -10.02
C ASP A 91 9.34 -6.38 -10.35
N LEU A 92 8.53 -6.05 -9.33
CA LEU A 92 7.28 -5.32 -9.50
C LEU A 92 7.53 -3.94 -10.14
N LYS A 93 8.48 -3.18 -9.59
CA LYS A 93 8.80 -1.83 -10.08
C LYS A 93 9.36 -1.89 -11.51
N ALA A 94 10.16 -2.90 -11.84
CA ALA A 94 10.64 -3.12 -13.19
C ALA A 94 9.50 -3.38 -14.19
N ARG A 95 8.51 -4.20 -13.81
CA ARG A 95 7.33 -4.50 -14.65
C ARG A 95 6.46 -3.26 -14.87
N ILE A 96 6.20 -2.46 -13.83
CA ILE A 96 5.48 -1.19 -13.93
C ILE A 96 6.22 -0.21 -14.84
N ALA A 97 7.54 -0.05 -14.66
CA ALA A 97 8.36 0.80 -15.51
C ALA A 97 8.38 0.31 -16.96
N GLN A 98 8.48 -1.01 -17.19
CA GLN A 98 8.41 -1.59 -18.52
C GLN A 98 7.06 -1.29 -19.19
N LYS A 99 5.95 -1.42 -18.47
CA LYS A 99 4.63 -1.17 -19.07
C LYS A 99 4.39 0.30 -19.37
N TYR A 100 4.68 1.19 -18.42
CA TYR A 100 4.27 2.59 -18.52
C TYR A 100 5.37 3.56 -18.97
N LEU A 101 6.65 3.19 -18.82
CA LEU A 101 7.79 4.03 -19.18
C LEU A 101 8.61 3.50 -20.35
N ALA A 102 8.39 2.28 -20.87
CA ALA A 102 9.25 1.72 -21.91
C ALA A 102 9.40 2.59 -23.16
N LYS A 103 8.36 3.31 -23.59
CA LYS A 103 8.48 4.23 -24.74
C LYS A 103 9.41 5.41 -24.44
N VAL A 104 9.34 5.96 -23.23
CA VAL A 104 10.21 7.06 -22.76
C VAL A 104 11.64 6.57 -22.53
N LEU A 105 11.79 5.40 -21.92
CA LEU A 105 13.09 4.77 -21.66
C LEU A 105 13.79 4.31 -22.94
N ARG A 106 13.06 3.96 -24.00
CA ARG A 106 13.65 3.59 -25.31
C ARG A 106 14.12 4.81 -26.10
N LYS A 107 13.39 5.92 -26.03
CA LYS A 107 13.73 7.15 -26.78
C LYS A 107 14.87 7.93 -26.13
N ASP A 108 14.82 8.06 -24.80
CA ASP A 108 15.79 8.80 -24.01
C ASP A 108 16.42 7.87 -22.96
N ARG A 109 17.08 6.80 -23.43
CA ARG A 109 17.71 5.81 -22.55
C ARG A 109 18.79 6.51 -21.73
N PRO A 110 18.61 6.66 -20.41
CA PRO A 110 19.58 7.36 -19.59
C PRO A 110 20.90 6.61 -19.56
N LYS A 111 22.01 7.35 -19.55
CA LYS A 111 23.36 6.77 -19.60
C LYS A 111 23.79 6.25 -18.23
N TYR A 112 23.24 6.84 -17.16
CA TYR A 112 23.57 6.55 -15.77
C TYR A 112 22.36 5.99 -15.02
N ILE A 113 22.57 5.00 -14.13
CA ILE A 113 21.50 4.27 -13.42
C ILE A 113 20.66 5.19 -12.53
N GLU A 114 21.27 6.23 -11.96
CA GLU A 114 20.65 7.25 -11.13
C GLU A 114 19.52 7.97 -11.90
N GLU A 115 19.74 8.23 -13.19
CA GLU A 115 18.74 8.85 -14.07
C GLU A 115 17.58 7.90 -14.40
N TRP A 116 17.78 6.58 -14.27
CA TRP A 116 16.69 5.60 -14.36
C TRP A 116 15.80 5.67 -13.13
N VAL A 117 16.39 5.82 -11.94
CA VAL A 117 15.67 6.00 -10.68
C VAL A 117 14.82 7.27 -10.72
N ASP A 118 15.37 8.38 -11.22
CA ASP A 118 14.65 9.66 -11.36
C ASP A 118 13.50 9.61 -12.39
N LYS A 119 13.62 8.77 -13.41
CA LYS A 119 12.55 8.54 -14.39
C LYS A 119 11.49 7.55 -13.89
N ALA A 120 11.83 6.67 -12.94
CA ALA A 120 10.94 5.70 -12.31
C ALA A 120 10.48 6.13 -10.90
N THR A 121 10.31 7.44 -10.68
CA THR A 121 9.74 7.98 -9.43
C THR A 121 8.23 7.71 -9.35
N GLY A 122 7.71 7.57 -8.13
CA GLY A 122 6.29 7.30 -7.90
C GLY A 122 5.35 8.29 -8.61
N LYS A 123 5.72 9.57 -8.64
CA LYS A 123 4.97 10.62 -9.38
C LYS A 123 4.89 10.37 -10.90
N LYS A 124 5.94 9.82 -11.52
CA LYS A 124 5.97 9.50 -12.96
C LYS A 124 5.29 8.16 -13.27
N LEU A 125 5.35 7.21 -12.33
CA LEU A 125 4.67 5.92 -12.44
C LEU A 125 3.17 6.01 -12.15
N GLY A 126 2.77 7.05 -11.41
CA GLY A 126 1.39 7.28 -10.95
C GLY A 126 0.99 6.39 -9.77
N VAL A 127 1.98 5.92 -9.01
CA VAL A 127 1.84 5.02 -7.85
C VAL A 127 2.80 5.49 -6.77
N ASP A 128 2.40 5.52 -5.50
CA ASP A 128 3.31 5.91 -4.42
C ASP A 128 4.41 4.87 -4.18
N GLU A 129 5.55 5.27 -3.61
CA GLU A 129 6.64 4.33 -3.34
C GLU A 129 6.30 3.37 -2.20
N ASN A 130 5.58 3.85 -1.19
CA ASN A 130 5.12 3.02 -0.08
C ASN A 130 4.08 2.00 -0.55
N ASP A 131 3.19 2.39 -1.46
CA ASP A 131 2.24 1.50 -2.12
C ASP A 131 2.95 0.33 -2.81
N LEU A 132 4.05 0.60 -3.52
CA LEU A 132 4.85 -0.43 -4.18
C LEU A 132 5.49 -1.39 -3.18
N TRP A 133 6.00 -0.89 -2.06
CA TRP A 133 6.53 -1.73 -0.99
C TRP A 133 5.48 -2.64 -0.38
N MET A 134 4.27 -2.14 -0.12
CA MET A 134 3.18 -2.95 0.41
C MET A 134 2.66 -3.97 -0.63
N CYS A 135 2.55 -3.59 -1.91
CA CYS A 135 2.19 -4.52 -2.98
C CYS A 135 3.24 -5.63 -3.15
N ALA A 136 4.52 -5.29 -3.09
CA ALA A 136 5.61 -6.26 -3.11
C ALA A 136 5.57 -7.21 -1.92
N GLN A 137 5.23 -6.70 -0.73
CA GLN A 137 5.07 -7.49 0.49
C GLN A 137 3.92 -8.49 0.38
N ALA A 138 2.80 -8.08 -0.23
CA ALA A 138 1.67 -8.96 -0.52
C ALA A 138 2.03 -10.01 -1.57
N LYS A 139 2.66 -9.59 -2.67
CA LYS A 139 3.11 -10.46 -3.76
C LYS A 139 4.04 -11.57 -3.26
N GLU A 140 5.06 -11.21 -2.49
CA GLU A 140 6.03 -12.15 -1.92
C GLU A 140 5.37 -13.27 -1.11
N ARG A 141 4.29 -12.95 -0.39
CA ARG A 141 3.59 -13.85 0.52
C ARG A 141 2.31 -14.43 -0.06
N GLU A 142 2.08 -14.22 -1.36
CA GLU A 142 0.87 -14.66 -2.08
C GLU A 142 -0.45 -14.16 -1.46
N LEU A 143 -0.39 -13.00 -0.79
CA LEU A 143 -1.53 -12.35 -0.14
C LEU A 143 -2.36 -11.54 -1.14
N VAL A 144 -3.63 -11.36 -0.82
CA VAL A 144 -4.47 -10.37 -1.50
C VAL A 144 -4.23 -9.00 -0.85
N PHE A 145 -3.68 -8.07 -1.62
CA PHE A 145 -3.53 -6.69 -1.20
C PHE A 145 -4.90 -5.98 -1.24
N VAL A 146 -5.31 -5.39 -0.11
CA VAL A 146 -6.62 -4.72 0.03
C VAL A 146 -6.43 -3.22 0.18
N THR A 147 -7.11 -2.45 -0.65
CA THR A 147 -7.01 -0.99 -0.66
C THR A 147 -8.36 -0.33 -0.95
N ALA A 148 -8.52 0.92 -0.52
CA ALA A 148 -9.64 1.78 -0.93
C ALA A 148 -9.27 2.72 -2.11
N ASP A 149 -8.02 2.73 -2.59
CA ASP A 149 -7.59 3.58 -3.69
C ASP A 149 -7.76 2.89 -5.07
N ALA A 150 -8.81 3.30 -5.79
CA ALA A 150 -9.10 2.81 -7.12
C ALA A 150 -8.00 3.06 -8.17
N ARG A 151 -7.07 4.00 -7.93
CA ARG A 151 -5.95 4.29 -8.83
C ARG A 151 -4.89 3.19 -8.82
N MET A 152 -4.88 2.35 -7.77
CA MET A 152 -3.92 1.25 -7.64
C MET A 152 -4.12 0.12 -8.67
N LYS A 153 -5.21 0.13 -9.45
CA LYS A 153 -5.46 -0.82 -10.57
C LYS A 153 -4.31 -0.89 -11.59
N ARG A 154 -3.47 0.14 -11.68
CA ARG A 154 -2.29 0.15 -12.55
C ARG A 154 -1.24 -0.90 -12.17
N ILE A 155 -1.19 -1.29 -10.90
CA ILE A 155 -0.22 -2.27 -10.40
C ILE A 155 -0.55 -3.68 -10.92
N PRO A 156 -1.74 -4.25 -10.69
CA PRO A 156 -2.11 -5.56 -11.25
C PRO A 156 -2.26 -5.54 -12.77
N ASP A 157 -2.52 -4.37 -13.38
CA ASP A 157 -2.44 -4.22 -14.83
C ASP A 157 -0.99 -4.44 -15.35
N ALA A 158 0.03 -4.01 -14.60
CA ALA A 158 1.43 -4.19 -15.00
C ALA A 158 2.07 -5.50 -14.55
N ASP A 159 1.59 -6.10 -13.46
CA ASP A 159 2.10 -7.35 -12.90
C ASP A 159 0.93 -8.21 -12.43
N ASP A 160 0.60 -9.24 -13.21
CA ASP A 160 -0.54 -10.15 -12.98
C ASP A 160 -0.35 -11.07 -11.77
N GLU A 161 0.87 -11.17 -11.24
CA GLU A 161 1.15 -11.86 -9.98
C GLU A 161 0.69 -11.06 -8.76
N VAL A 162 0.40 -9.75 -8.91
CA VAL A 162 -0.15 -8.94 -7.82
C VAL A 162 -1.65 -9.15 -7.69
N ARG A 163 -2.05 -9.87 -6.64
CA ARG A 163 -3.46 -10.08 -6.29
C ARG A 163 -3.98 -8.86 -5.52
N MET A 164 -4.98 -8.17 -6.06
CA MET A 164 -5.51 -6.94 -5.48
C MET A 164 -7.03 -6.98 -5.35
N LEU A 165 -7.53 -6.53 -4.20
CA LEU A 165 -8.93 -6.27 -3.94
C LEU A 165 -9.12 -4.78 -3.62
N ILE A 166 -9.90 -4.10 -4.44
CA ILE A 166 -10.27 -2.70 -4.19
C ILE A 166 -11.66 -2.70 -3.59
N VAL A 167 -11.78 -2.17 -2.38
CA VAL A 167 -13.02 -2.15 -1.60
C VAL A 167 -13.68 -0.78 -1.56
#